data_AF-A0A2W4N676-F1
#
_entry.id   AF-A0A2W4N676-F1
#
_cell.length_a   1.000
_cell.length_b   1.000
_cell.length_c   1.000
_cell.angle_alpha   90.00
_cell.angle_beta   90.00
_cell.angle_gamma   90.00
#
_symmetry.space_group_name_H-M   'P 1'
#
loop_
_entity.id
_entity.type
_entity.pdbx_description
1 polymer ?
#
loop_
_entity_poly.entity_id
_entity_poly.type
_entity_poly.pdbx_seq_one_letter_code
_entity_poly.pdbx_strand_id
1 'polypeptide(L)'
;MSATPQRDIYREYESMMDEDIVEFARDGSTVALEYLINKYKNFVRAKARSYFLIGADREDIIQEGMIGLYKAIRDFRSDKLSSFRAFAELCITRQIITAIKTATRQKHIPLNSYVSLNKPIYDEDSDRTLLDVISGSKVTDPEELIISREEFGDIEEKMGEILSDLEWKVLMAYLDGKSYQEIATELDRHVKSIDNALQRVKRKLERYLDQRAGNERAVHRAERSRA
;
A
#
# COMPACT_ATOMS: atom_id res chain seq x y z
N MET A 1 -45.65 4.24 11.30
CA MET A 1 -45.56 2.78 11.49
C MET A 1 -45.37 2.15 10.14
N SER A 2 -44.14 1.83 9.76
CA SER A 2 -43.82 1.15 8.50
C SER A 2 -42.89 0.00 8.83
N ALA A 3 -43.49 -1.14 9.20
CA ALA A 3 -42.78 -2.39 9.30
C ALA A 3 -42.37 -2.80 7.88
N THR A 4 -41.07 -2.85 7.62
CA THR A 4 -40.51 -3.26 6.33
C THR A 4 -40.93 -4.71 6.05
N PRO A 5 -41.45 -5.04 4.85
CA PRO A 5 -41.95 -6.39 4.51
C PRO A 5 -40.94 -7.53 4.74
N GLN A 6 -39.64 -7.22 4.73
CA GLN A 6 -38.56 -8.17 5.00
C GLN A 6 -38.58 -8.79 6.41
N ARG A 7 -39.13 -8.12 7.44
CA ARG A 7 -39.01 -8.60 8.83
C ARG A 7 -39.83 -9.85 9.13
N ASP A 8 -40.93 -10.08 8.42
CA ASP A 8 -41.80 -11.23 8.70
C ASP A 8 -41.29 -12.53 8.07
N ILE A 9 -40.50 -12.42 7.00
CA ILE A 9 -39.94 -13.57 6.26
C ILE A 9 -38.81 -14.25 7.05
N TYR A 10 -38.13 -13.53 7.94
CA TYR A 10 -36.96 -14.02 8.66
C TYR A 10 -37.21 -14.54 10.07
N ARG A 11 -38.43 -14.39 10.62
CA ARG A 11 -38.74 -14.74 12.01
C ARG A 11 -38.47 -16.21 12.34
N GLU A 12 -38.71 -17.11 11.39
CA GLU A 12 -38.50 -18.55 11.58
C GLU A 12 -37.02 -18.88 11.84
N TYR A 13 -36.09 -18.13 11.23
CA TYR A 13 -34.66 -18.36 11.36
C TYR A 13 -34.03 -17.71 12.60
N GLU A 14 -34.71 -16.76 13.26
CA GLU A 14 -34.16 -16.07 14.44
C GLU A 14 -33.91 -17.00 15.64
N SER A 15 -34.72 -18.06 15.77
CA SER A 15 -34.60 -19.06 16.84
C SER A 15 -33.77 -20.28 16.47
N MET A 16 -33.27 -20.36 15.23
CA MET A 16 -32.53 -21.52 14.72
C MET A 16 -31.02 -21.37 14.90
N MET A 17 -30.32 -22.50 15.00
CA MET A 17 -28.86 -22.51 14.97
C MET A 17 -28.36 -22.17 13.56
N ASP A 18 -27.21 -21.53 13.46
CA ASP A 18 -26.64 -21.14 12.16
C ASP A 18 -26.40 -22.37 11.28
N GLU A 19 -25.97 -23.48 11.88
CA GLU A 19 -25.74 -24.75 11.22
C GLU A 19 -27.01 -25.29 10.53
N ASP A 20 -28.16 -25.21 11.18
CA ASP A 20 -29.44 -25.67 10.61
C ASP A 20 -29.85 -24.80 9.42
N ILE A 21 -29.71 -23.48 9.56
CA ILE A 21 -30.06 -22.51 8.51
C ILE A 21 -29.15 -22.69 7.29
N VAL A 22 -27.89 -23.06 7.50
CA VAL A 22 -26.94 -23.37 6.42
C VAL A 22 -27.39 -24.58 5.61
N GLU A 23 -27.92 -25.63 6.24
CA GLU A 23 -28.44 -26.78 5.49
C GLU A 23 -29.64 -26.38 4.62
N PHE A 24 -30.58 -25.57 5.13
CA PHE A 24 -31.67 -25.02 4.31
C PHE A 24 -31.15 -24.20 3.13
N ALA A 25 -30.11 -23.38 3.33
CA ALA A 25 -29.50 -22.60 2.27
C ALA A 25 -28.82 -23.50 1.21
N ARG A 26 -28.21 -24.62 1.62
CA ARG A 26 -27.58 -25.60 0.72
C ARG A 26 -28.61 -26.42 -0.06
N ASP A 27 -29.77 -26.68 0.53
CA ASP A 27 -30.91 -27.32 -0.12
C ASP A 27 -31.66 -26.38 -1.11
N GLY A 28 -31.17 -25.15 -1.27
CA GLY A 28 -31.65 -24.20 -2.28
C GLY A 28 -32.58 -23.11 -1.76
N SER A 29 -32.78 -23.00 -0.44
CA SER A 29 -33.56 -21.88 0.13
C SER A 29 -32.80 -20.56 -0.02
N THR A 30 -33.24 -19.74 -0.97
CA THR A 30 -32.71 -18.39 -1.18
C THR A 30 -32.96 -17.49 0.02
N VAL A 31 -34.04 -17.72 0.75
CA VAL A 31 -34.41 -16.95 1.95
C VAL A 31 -33.45 -17.24 3.10
N ALA A 32 -33.10 -18.51 3.32
CA ALA A 32 -32.12 -18.91 4.33
C ALA A 32 -30.72 -18.34 4.01
N LEU A 33 -30.34 -18.38 2.73
CA LEU A 33 -29.10 -17.76 2.25
C LEU A 33 -29.08 -16.25 2.51
N GLU A 34 -30.14 -15.52 2.13
CA GLU A 34 -30.25 -14.08 2.32
C GLU A 34 -30.22 -13.71 3.81
N TYR A 35 -30.89 -14.50 4.65
CA TYR A 35 -30.85 -14.36 6.10
C TYR A 35 -29.42 -14.45 6.65
N LEU A 36 -28.68 -15.50 6.30
CA LEU A 36 -27.29 -15.70 6.75
C LEU A 36 -26.37 -14.57 6.26
N ILE A 37 -26.50 -14.16 4.99
CA ILE A 37 -25.75 -13.04 4.41
C ILE A 37 -25.99 -11.76 5.22
N ASN A 38 -27.25 -11.45 5.55
CA ASN A 38 -27.60 -10.25 6.32
C ASN A 38 -27.13 -10.35 7.78
N LYS A 39 -27.29 -11.51 8.42
CA LYS A 39 -26.84 -11.79 9.80
C LYS A 39 -25.33 -11.59 9.94
N TYR A 40 -24.55 -12.07 8.98
CA TYR A 40 -23.09 -12.04 9.02
C TYR A 40 -22.47 -10.80 8.35
N LYS A 41 -23.25 -9.92 7.71
CA LYS A 41 -22.76 -8.72 7.01
C LYS A 41 -21.86 -7.84 7.88
N ASN A 42 -22.28 -7.56 9.11
CA ASN A 42 -21.48 -6.74 10.04
C ASN A 42 -20.24 -7.47 10.55
N PHE A 43 -20.29 -8.80 10.64
CA PHE A 43 -19.14 -9.62 10.97
C PHE A 43 -18.08 -9.57 9.86
N VAL A 44 -18.49 -9.70 8.60
CA VAL A 44 -17.61 -9.51 7.43
C VAL A 44 -16.98 -8.12 7.45
N ARG A 45 -17.80 -7.06 7.62
CA ARG A 45 -17.29 -5.69 7.73
C ARG A 45 -16.26 -5.54 8.83
N ALA A 46 -16.51 -6.12 10.01
CA ALA A 46 -15.59 -6.05 11.14
C ALA A 46 -14.24 -6.72 10.82
N LYS A 47 -14.24 -7.87 10.15
CA LYS A 47 -13.03 -8.58 9.72
C LYS A 47 -12.30 -7.85 8.59
N ALA A 48 -13.01 -7.26 7.65
CA ALA A 48 -12.43 -6.48 6.56
C ALA A 48 -11.68 -5.22 7.03
N ARG A 49 -12.01 -4.65 8.20
CA ARG A 49 -11.41 -3.37 8.66
C ARG A 49 -9.90 -3.41 8.86
N SER A 50 -9.34 -4.57 9.17
CA SER A 50 -7.89 -4.73 9.40
C SER A 50 -7.10 -4.89 8.10
N TYR A 51 -7.77 -4.92 6.95
CA TYR A 51 -7.15 -5.12 5.65
C TYR A 51 -7.27 -3.86 4.81
N PHE A 52 -6.24 -3.61 4.00
CA PHE A 52 -6.15 -2.46 3.10
C PHE A 52 -5.55 -2.92 1.77
N LEU A 53 -6.12 -2.41 0.67
CA LEU A 53 -5.65 -2.66 -0.69
C LEU A 53 -5.45 -1.30 -1.37
N ILE A 54 -4.21 -1.00 -1.74
CA ILE A 54 -3.85 0.27 -2.39
C ILE A 54 -4.59 0.35 -3.75
N GLY A 55 -5.31 1.45 -3.96
CA GLY A 55 -6.06 1.69 -5.20
C GLY A 55 -7.43 1.01 -5.26
N ALA A 56 -7.90 0.41 -4.16
CA ALA A 56 -9.24 -0.15 -4.06
C ALA A 56 -10.00 0.47 -2.88
N ASP A 57 -11.33 0.52 -3.01
CA ASP A 57 -12.19 1.03 -1.96
C ASP A 57 -12.36 0.02 -0.84
N ARG A 58 -12.70 0.50 0.35
CA ARG A 58 -13.02 -0.36 1.49
C ARG A 58 -14.18 -1.33 1.18
N GLU A 59 -15.10 -0.89 0.33
CA GLU A 59 -16.22 -1.73 -0.12
C GLU A 59 -15.73 -2.92 -0.96
N ASP A 60 -14.64 -2.80 -1.72
CA ASP A 60 -14.08 -3.93 -2.49
C ASP A 60 -13.58 -5.04 -1.57
N ILE A 61 -12.92 -4.67 -0.47
CA ILE A 61 -12.45 -5.63 0.55
C ILE A 61 -13.64 -6.28 1.26
N ILE A 62 -14.70 -5.52 1.54
CA ILE A 62 -15.92 -6.06 2.12
C ILE A 62 -16.55 -7.07 1.16
N GLN A 63 -16.62 -6.77 -0.13
CA GLN A 63 -17.19 -7.66 -1.14
C GLN A 63 -16.40 -8.96 -1.28
N GLU A 64 -15.08 -8.91 -1.24
CA GLU A 64 -14.25 -10.12 -1.16
C GLU A 64 -14.54 -10.93 0.12
N GLY A 65 -14.74 -10.25 1.24
CA GLY A 65 -15.20 -10.90 2.47
C GLY A 65 -16.58 -11.55 2.32
N MET A 66 -17.53 -10.90 1.63
CA MET A 66 -18.87 -11.44 1.38
C MET A 66 -18.81 -12.67 0.46
N ILE A 67 -17.92 -12.69 -0.54
CA ILE A 67 -17.64 -13.87 -1.36
C ILE A 67 -17.12 -15.03 -0.49
N GLY A 68 -16.24 -14.72 0.47
CA GLY A 68 -15.72 -15.71 1.43
C GLY A 68 -16.83 -16.30 2.31
N LEU A 69 -17.75 -15.46 2.79
CA LEU A 69 -18.95 -15.90 3.53
C LEU A 69 -19.85 -16.79 2.68
N TYR A 70 -20.14 -16.41 1.43
CA TYR A 70 -20.95 -17.20 0.52
C TYR A 70 -20.37 -18.59 0.29
N LYS A 71 -19.05 -18.68 0.07
CA LYS A 71 -18.33 -19.96 -0.02
C LYS A 71 -18.43 -20.76 1.27
N ALA A 72 -18.37 -20.10 2.43
CA ALA A 72 -18.52 -20.77 3.72
C ALA A 72 -19.91 -21.42 3.86
N ILE A 73 -20.98 -20.71 3.49
CA ILE A 73 -22.36 -21.24 3.53
C ILE A 73 -22.48 -22.47 2.63
N ARG A 74 -21.92 -22.42 1.41
CA ARG A 74 -21.99 -23.52 0.44
C ARG A 74 -21.18 -24.75 0.87
N ASP A 75 -19.99 -24.53 1.42
CA ASP A 75 -18.97 -25.57 1.63
C ASP A 75 -18.92 -26.09 3.09
N PHE A 76 -19.69 -25.49 4.01
CA PHE A 76 -19.76 -25.94 5.40
C PHE A 76 -20.26 -27.38 5.48
N ARG A 77 -19.72 -28.11 6.46
CA ARG A 77 -20.17 -29.47 6.78
C ARG A 77 -20.36 -29.58 8.28
N SER A 78 -21.57 -29.94 8.67
CA SER A 78 -22.03 -30.11 10.05
C SER A 78 -21.38 -31.31 10.76
N ASP A 79 -20.78 -32.24 10.02
CA ASP A 79 -20.05 -33.40 10.54
C ASP A 79 -18.68 -33.06 11.15
N LYS A 80 -18.19 -31.82 10.98
CA LYS A 80 -16.92 -31.34 11.54
C LYS A 80 -17.12 -30.63 12.87
N LEU A 81 -16.14 -30.78 13.78
CA LEU A 81 -16.16 -30.21 15.15
C LEU A 81 -16.13 -28.66 15.24
N SER A 82 -16.18 -27.93 14.13
CA SER A 82 -16.10 -26.47 14.13
C SER A 82 -17.48 -25.85 13.90
N SER A 83 -17.87 -24.88 14.73
CA SER A 83 -19.08 -24.09 14.49
C SER A 83 -19.04 -23.38 13.13
N PHE A 84 -20.21 -23.14 12.55
CA PHE A 84 -20.32 -22.42 11.28
C PHE A 84 -19.65 -21.04 11.37
N ARG A 85 -19.82 -20.35 12.49
CA ARG A 85 -19.19 -19.05 12.74
C ARG A 85 -17.67 -19.09 12.60
N ALA A 86 -17.02 -20.10 13.18
CA ALA A 86 -15.57 -20.25 13.11
C ALA A 86 -15.10 -20.60 11.68
N PHE A 87 -15.86 -21.44 10.99
CA PHE A 87 -15.58 -21.78 9.59
C PHE A 87 -15.76 -20.58 8.64
N ALA A 88 -16.84 -19.81 8.82
CA ALA A 88 -17.10 -18.59 8.09
C ALA A 88 -15.97 -17.57 8.29
N GLU A 89 -15.50 -17.38 9.53
CA GLU A 89 -14.36 -16.51 9.82
C GLU A 89 -13.11 -16.91 9.02
N LEU A 90 -12.80 -18.20 8.97
CA LEU A 90 -11.67 -18.74 8.23
C LEU A 90 -11.79 -18.44 6.73
N CYS A 91 -12.96 -18.70 6.15
CA CYS A 91 -13.22 -18.50 4.72
C CYS A 91 -13.21 -17.02 4.32
N ILE A 92 -13.86 -16.16 5.10
CA ILE A 92 -13.87 -14.70 4.91
C ILE A 92 -12.43 -14.17 4.90
N THR A 93 -11.66 -14.52 5.92
CA THR A 93 -10.28 -14.05 6.08
C THR A 93 -9.39 -14.51 4.95
N ARG A 94 -9.49 -15.80 4.56
CA ARG A 94 -8.71 -16.35 3.44
C ARG A 94 -9.08 -15.70 2.12
N GLN A 95 -10.36 -15.45 1.86
CA GLN A 95 -10.80 -14.83 0.61
C GLN A 95 -10.25 -13.41 0.48
N ILE A 96 -10.34 -12.59 1.54
CA ILE A 96 -9.76 -11.24 1.58
C ILE A 96 -8.25 -11.28 1.33
N ILE A 97 -7.53 -12.15 2.03
CA ILE A 97 -6.06 -12.28 1.86
C ILE A 97 -5.71 -12.73 0.44
N THR A 98 -6.45 -13.67 -0.13
CA THR A 98 -6.22 -14.14 -1.50
C THR A 98 -6.47 -13.03 -2.51
N ALA A 99 -7.53 -12.25 -2.36
CA ALA A 99 -7.82 -11.11 -3.23
C ALA A 99 -6.68 -10.09 -3.20
N ILE A 100 -6.24 -9.69 -2.00
CA ILE A 100 -5.12 -8.76 -1.81
C ILE A 100 -3.83 -9.32 -2.43
N LYS A 101 -3.51 -10.59 -2.17
CA LYS A 101 -2.30 -11.24 -2.74
C LYS A 101 -2.36 -11.33 -4.26
N THR A 102 -3.56 -11.50 -4.83
CA THR A 102 -3.75 -11.57 -6.28
C THR A 102 -3.57 -10.19 -6.91
N ALA A 103 -4.18 -9.16 -6.33
CA ALA A 103 -4.06 -7.77 -6.79
C ALA A 103 -2.64 -7.21 -6.64
N THR A 104 -1.90 -7.63 -5.60
CA THR A 104 -0.52 -7.21 -5.34
C THR A 104 0.54 -8.14 -5.94
N ARG A 105 0.14 -9.17 -6.70
CA ARG A 105 1.08 -10.13 -7.30
C ARG A 105 1.88 -9.46 -8.43
N GLN A 106 3.20 -9.63 -8.37
CA GLN A 106 4.22 -8.92 -9.16
C GLN A 106 4.17 -9.01 -10.71
N LYS A 107 3.11 -9.55 -11.33
CA LYS A 107 2.94 -9.49 -12.80
C LYS A 107 2.22 -8.22 -13.30
N HIS A 108 1.71 -7.38 -12.39
CA HIS A 108 1.02 -6.10 -12.68
C HIS A 108 1.74 -4.86 -12.12
N ILE A 109 3.00 -4.97 -11.66
CA ILE A 109 3.77 -3.82 -11.15
C ILE A 109 3.81 -2.65 -12.13
N PRO A 110 3.98 -2.83 -13.45
CA PRO A 110 3.95 -1.70 -14.39
C PRO A 110 2.59 -1.01 -14.53
N LEU A 111 1.50 -1.64 -14.09
CA LEU A 111 0.11 -1.18 -14.27
C LEU A 111 -0.53 -0.58 -13.01
N ASN A 112 0.09 -0.71 -11.84
CA ASN A 112 -0.44 -0.18 -10.57
C ASN A 112 0.36 1.03 -10.03
N SER A 113 1.40 1.44 -10.75
CA SER A 113 2.20 2.65 -10.49
C SER A 113 1.88 3.74 -11.51
N TYR A 114 0.62 3.85 -11.96
CA TYR A 114 0.21 4.99 -12.78
C TYR A 114 0.23 6.26 -11.94
N VAL A 115 1.19 7.12 -12.26
CA VAL A 115 1.17 8.50 -11.82
C VAL A 115 0.40 9.28 -12.86
N SER A 116 -0.72 9.92 -12.48
CA SER A 116 -1.52 10.70 -13.41
C SER A 116 -0.68 11.83 -13.98
N LEU A 117 -0.47 11.83 -15.30
CA LEU A 117 0.27 12.88 -16.00
C LEU A 117 -0.38 14.26 -15.82
N ASN A 118 -1.67 14.32 -15.48
CA ASN A 118 -2.41 15.56 -15.26
C ASN A 118 -2.44 16.00 -13.79
N LYS A 119 -1.76 15.31 -12.87
CA LYS A 119 -1.73 15.69 -11.46
C LYS A 119 -0.76 16.87 -11.23
N PRO A 120 -1.17 17.93 -10.52
CA PRO A 120 -0.27 18.99 -10.07
C PRO A 120 0.90 18.44 -9.25
N ILE A 121 2.13 18.88 -9.54
CA ILE A 121 3.35 18.31 -8.92
C ILE A 121 3.64 18.94 -7.54
N TYR A 122 3.26 20.19 -7.34
CA TYR A 122 3.66 20.97 -6.17
C TYR A 122 2.52 21.25 -5.19
N ASP A 123 1.33 21.68 -5.67
CA ASP A 123 0.14 21.98 -4.85
C ASP A 123 -1.15 21.83 -5.66
N GLU A 124 -2.33 21.68 -5.03
CA GLU A 124 -3.63 21.48 -5.73
C GLU A 124 -4.03 22.67 -6.63
N ASP A 125 -3.53 23.88 -6.35
CA ASP A 125 -3.75 25.10 -7.14
C ASP A 125 -2.66 25.33 -8.22
N SER A 126 -1.75 24.38 -8.45
CA SER A 126 -0.69 24.52 -9.44
C SER A 126 -1.14 24.07 -10.84
N ASP A 127 -1.05 24.96 -11.82
CA ASP A 127 -1.32 24.65 -13.24
C ASP A 127 -0.28 23.71 -13.88
N ARG A 128 0.80 23.35 -13.18
CA ARG A 128 1.88 22.50 -13.70
C ARG A 128 1.66 21.03 -13.38
N THR A 129 1.49 20.25 -14.43
CA THR A 129 1.22 18.81 -14.37
C THR A 129 2.47 17.97 -14.65
N LEU A 130 2.43 16.68 -14.30
CA LEU A 130 3.50 15.74 -14.63
C LEU A 130 3.78 15.62 -16.13
N LEU A 131 2.79 15.88 -16.99
CA LEU A 131 2.94 15.96 -18.44
C LEU A 131 3.89 17.08 -18.85
N ASP A 132 3.85 18.23 -18.17
CA ASP A 132 4.71 19.39 -18.45
C ASP A 132 6.18 19.14 -18.08
N VAL A 133 6.42 18.18 -17.18
CA VAL A 133 7.77 17.77 -16.75
C VAL A 133 8.28 16.59 -17.57
N ILE A 134 7.40 15.66 -17.96
CA ILE A 134 7.76 14.42 -18.70
C ILE A 134 7.82 14.65 -20.22
N SER A 135 7.15 15.69 -20.74
CA SER A 135 7.33 16.16 -22.13
C SER A 135 8.68 16.84 -22.30
N GLY A 136 9.71 16.02 -22.17
CA GLY A 136 11.09 16.40 -22.04
C GLY A 136 11.97 15.23 -22.46
N SER A 137 11.73 14.65 -23.63
CA SER A 137 12.88 14.45 -24.52
C SER A 137 13.40 15.85 -24.88
N LYS A 138 14.00 16.53 -23.89
CA LYS A 138 14.93 17.60 -24.14
C LYS A 138 15.92 16.98 -25.10
N VAL A 139 16.10 17.60 -26.25
CA VAL A 139 17.42 17.60 -26.86
C VAL A 139 18.31 18.14 -25.75
N THR A 140 18.92 17.24 -24.96
CA THR A 140 19.82 17.61 -23.88
C THR A 140 21.01 18.23 -24.59
N ASP A 141 21.12 19.54 -24.51
CA ASP A 141 22.29 20.27 -24.97
C ASP A 141 23.52 19.59 -24.33
N PRO A 142 24.57 19.25 -25.11
CA PRO A 142 25.81 18.70 -24.57
C PRO A 142 26.35 19.46 -23.36
N GLU A 143 26.12 20.78 -23.29
CA GLU A 143 26.44 21.61 -22.12
C GLU A 143 25.66 21.21 -20.87
N GLU A 144 24.34 20.99 -20.95
CA GLU A 144 23.50 20.57 -19.82
C GLU A 144 23.85 19.15 -19.35
N LEU A 145 24.27 18.27 -20.26
CA LEU A 145 24.77 16.93 -19.92
C LEU A 145 26.11 16.99 -19.18
N ILE A 146 27.02 17.88 -19.59
CA ILE A 146 28.31 18.06 -18.91
C ILE A 146 28.09 18.65 -17.52
N ILE A 147 27.28 19.69 -17.40
CA ILE A 147 26.93 20.31 -16.10
C ILE A 147 26.28 19.26 -15.16
N SER A 148 25.34 18.45 -15.66
CA SER A 148 24.71 17.42 -14.84
C SER A 148 25.67 16.32 -14.37
N ARG A 149 26.70 16.00 -15.17
CA ARG A 149 27.75 15.03 -14.80
C ARG A 149 28.70 15.60 -13.75
N GLU A 150 29.07 16.87 -13.87
CA GLU A 150 29.87 17.57 -12.86
C GLU A 150 29.12 17.68 -11.54
N GLU A 151 27.83 18.06 -11.57
CA GLU A 151 26.99 18.14 -10.38
C GLU A 151 26.82 16.77 -9.71
N PHE A 152 26.71 15.68 -10.48
CA PHE A 152 26.65 14.33 -9.93
C PHE A 152 27.96 13.93 -9.25
N GLY A 153 29.11 14.26 -9.85
CA GLY A 153 30.43 14.04 -9.27
C GLY A 153 30.65 14.81 -7.97
N ASP A 154 30.25 16.08 -7.94
CA ASP A 154 30.34 16.92 -6.74
C ASP A 154 29.47 16.36 -5.59
N ILE A 155 28.28 15.84 -5.92
CA ILE A 155 27.41 15.19 -4.94
C ILE A 155 28.05 13.91 -4.42
N GLU A 156 28.61 13.08 -5.30
CA GLU A 156 29.26 11.82 -4.94
C GLU A 156 30.48 12.04 -4.02
N GLU A 157 31.34 13.00 -4.36
CA GLU A 157 32.50 13.40 -3.55
C GLU A 157 32.04 13.88 -2.17
N LYS A 158 31.02 14.75 -2.13
CA LYS A 158 30.54 15.30 -0.86
C LYS A 158 29.84 14.28 0.01
N MET A 159 29.12 13.34 -0.60
CA MET A 159 28.56 12.21 0.12
C MET A 159 29.67 11.32 0.71
N GLY A 160 30.79 11.14 -0.01
CA GLY A 160 31.97 10.42 0.47
C GLY A 160 32.64 11.08 1.68
N GLU A 161 32.63 12.42 1.75
CA GLU A 161 33.15 13.15 2.92
C GLU A 161 32.22 13.09 4.14
N ILE A 162 30.90 13.11 3.92
CA ILE A 162 29.91 13.27 5.00
C ILE A 162 29.50 11.92 5.60
N LEU A 163 29.43 10.87 4.77
CA LEU A 163 29.01 9.53 5.19
C LEU A 163 30.21 8.73 5.71
N SER A 164 29.97 7.89 6.72
CA SER A 164 30.95 6.86 7.10
C SER A 164 30.94 5.71 6.09
N ASP A 165 32.01 4.91 6.05
CA ASP A 165 32.11 3.73 5.17
C ASP A 165 30.91 2.79 5.25
N LEU A 166 30.35 2.60 6.46
CA LEU A 166 29.17 1.76 6.65
C LEU A 166 27.92 2.44 6.09
N GLU A 167 27.75 3.74 6.31
CA GLU A 167 26.61 4.50 5.80
C GLU A 167 26.63 4.58 4.27
N TRP A 168 27.81 4.74 3.68
CA TRP A 168 28.03 4.70 2.24
C TRP A 168 27.62 3.36 1.64
N LYS A 169 28.18 2.26 2.17
CA LYS A 169 27.86 0.89 1.71
C LYS A 169 26.38 0.57 1.85
N VAL A 170 25.75 0.99 2.95
CA VAL A 170 24.32 0.80 3.17
C VAL A 170 23.49 1.64 2.20
N LEU A 171 23.86 2.90 1.95
CA LEU A 171 23.15 3.77 0.99
C LEU A 171 23.23 3.20 -0.43
N MET A 172 24.42 2.80 -0.90
CA MET A 172 24.60 2.24 -2.24
C MET A 172 23.78 0.96 -2.43
N ALA A 173 23.85 0.03 -1.46
CA ALA A 173 23.08 -1.20 -1.51
C ALA A 173 21.55 -0.96 -1.47
N TYR A 174 21.10 0.08 -0.76
CA TYR A 174 19.69 0.50 -0.75
C TYR A 174 19.25 1.11 -2.09
N LEU A 175 20.10 1.93 -2.72
CA LEU A 175 19.83 2.53 -4.03
C LEU A 175 19.80 1.47 -5.15
N ASP A 176 20.57 0.40 -5.01
CA ASP A 176 20.49 -0.81 -5.85
C ASP A 176 19.20 -1.62 -5.65
N GLY A 177 18.32 -1.19 -4.73
CA GLY A 177 17.01 -1.81 -4.49
C GLY A 177 17.00 -3.00 -3.53
N LYS A 178 18.09 -3.25 -2.79
CA LYS A 178 18.16 -4.34 -1.82
C LYS A 178 17.33 -4.04 -0.57
N SER A 179 16.70 -5.07 -0.01
CA SER A 179 15.98 -5.01 1.26
C SER A 179 16.93 -4.91 2.46
N TYR A 180 16.42 -4.46 3.60
CA TYR A 180 17.24 -4.30 4.80
C TYR A 180 17.82 -5.62 5.30
N GLN A 181 17.11 -6.73 5.07
CA GLN A 181 17.57 -8.08 5.38
C GLN A 181 18.72 -8.50 4.46
N GLU A 182 18.62 -8.24 3.15
CA GLU A 182 19.68 -8.55 2.18
C GLU A 182 20.95 -7.76 2.48
N ILE A 183 20.81 -6.46 2.76
CA ILE A 183 21.94 -5.59 3.14
C ILE A 183 22.58 -6.06 4.46
N ALA A 184 21.75 -6.48 5.43
CA ALA A 184 22.21 -7.01 6.71
C ALA A 184 23.06 -8.28 6.53
N THR A 185 22.60 -9.20 5.67
CA THR A 185 23.34 -10.41 5.33
C THR A 185 24.64 -10.11 4.57
N GLU A 186 24.60 -9.20 3.59
CA GLU A 186 25.76 -8.84 2.78
C GLU A 186 26.87 -8.14 3.57
N LEU A 187 26.49 -7.28 4.51
CA LEU A 187 27.44 -6.51 5.33
C LEU A 187 27.81 -7.20 6.65
N ASP A 188 27.30 -8.41 6.90
CA ASP A 188 27.43 -9.15 8.16
C ASP A 188 27.08 -8.28 9.39
N ARG A 189 25.92 -7.62 9.31
CA ARG A 189 25.40 -6.73 10.37
C ARG A 189 23.97 -7.07 10.71
N HIS A 190 23.58 -6.74 11.93
CA HIS A 190 22.18 -6.85 12.33
C HIS A 190 21.29 -5.85 11.56
N VAL A 191 20.06 -6.24 11.22
CA VAL A 191 19.09 -5.41 10.47
C VAL A 191 18.89 -4.02 11.11
N LYS A 192 18.83 -3.96 12.45
CA LYS A 192 18.76 -2.68 13.20
C LYS A 192 19.95 -1.75 12.94
N SER A 193 21.14 -2.30 12.65
CA SER A 193 22.31 -1.51 12.30
C SER A 193 22.16 -0.85 10.93
N ILE A 194 21.53 -1.56 9.98
CA ILE A 194 21.23 -1.06 8.63
C ILE A 194 20.21 0.08 8.70
N ASP A 195 19.11 -0.11 9.43
CA ASP A 195 18.10 0.93 9.67
C ASP A 195 18.72 2.17 10.35
N ASN A 196 19.50 1.97 11.41
CA ASN A 196 20.20 3.07 12.08
C ASN A 196 21.18 3.81 11.14
N ALA A 197 21.84 3.10 10.22
CA ALA A 197 22.72 3.70 9.23
C ALA A 197 21.93 4.54 8.23
N LEU A 198 20.84 4.03 7.65
CA LEU A 198 19.96 4.78 6.75
C LEU A 198 19.37 6.02 7.41
N GLN A 199 18.97 5.94 8.68
CA GLN A 199 18.50 7.10 9.43
C GLN A 199 19.59 8.17 9.62
N ARG A 200 20.85 7.76 9.85
CA ARG A 200 21.97 8.70 9.92
C ARG A 200 22.29 9.31 8.55
N VAL A 201 22.26 8.52 7.48
CA VAL A 201 22.40 9.00 6.10
C VAL A 201 21.36 10.08 5.82
N LYS A 202 20.07 9.80 6.05
CA LYS A 202 18.98 10.76 5.84
C LYS A 202 19.23 12.09 6.56
N ARG A 203 19.53 12.05 7.87
CA ARG A 203 19.80 13.27 8.66
C ARG A 203 21.02 14.04 8.16
N LYS A 204 22.07 13.34 7.71
CA LYS A 204 23.29 13.98 7.18
C LYS A 204 23.02 14.67 5.84
N LEU A 205 22.28 14.01 4.96
CA LEU A 205 21.90 14.58 3.66
C LEU A 205 20.94 15.75 3.79
N GLU A 206 19.93 15.66 4.67
CA GLU A 206 19.02 16.79 4.95
C GLU A 206 19.80 18.04 5.39
N ARG A 207 20.74 17.89 6.33
CA ARG A 207 21.59 19.00 6.78
C ARG A 207 22.46 19.57 5.67
N TYR A 208 23.00 18.72 4.80
CA TYR A 208 23.82 19.16 3.67
C TYR A 208 22.99 19.97 2.66
N LEU A 209 21.80 19.48 2.32
CA LEU A 209 20.89 20.18 1.41
C LEU A 209 20.43 21.53 1.98
N ASP A 210 20.12 21.60 3.28
CA ASP A 210 19.78 22.85 3.95
C ASP A 210 20.94 23.87 3.90
N GLN A 211 22.18 23.41 4.10
CA GLN A 211 23.37 24.26 4.01
C GLN A 211 23.63 24.75 2.58
N ARG A 212 23.45 23.87 1.59
CA ARG A 212 23.62 24.19 0.17
C ARG A 212 22.57 25.21 -0.29
N ALA A 213 21.30 24.99 0.04
CA ALA A 213 20.22 25.94 -0.27
C ALA A 213 20.39 27.29 0.47
N GLY A 214 20.94 27.28 1.68
CA GLY A 214 21.32 28.49 2.41
C GLY A 214 22.43 29.29 1.72
N ASN A 215 23.47 28.60 1.23
CA ASN A 215 24.58 29.22 0.50
C ASN A 215 24.12 29.80 -0.85
N GLU A 216 23.32 29.09 -1.62
CA GLU A 216 22.79 29.55 -2.91
C GLU A 216 21.94 30.83 -2.74
N ARG A 217 21.12 30.89 -1.69
CA ARG A 217 20.34 32.11 -1.34
C ARG A 217 21.22 33.28 -0.90
N ALA A 218 22.35 33.00 -0.23
CA ALA A 218 23.29 34.03 0.20
C ALA A 218 24.07 34.61 -1.01
N VAL A 219 24.47 33.76 -1.96
CA VAL A 219 25.14 34.18 -3.20
C VAL A 219 24.23 35.09 -4.03
N HIS A 220 22.98 34.67 -4.27
CA HIS A 220 22.02 35.51 -5.02
C HIS A 220 21.66 36.82 -4.32
N ARG A 221 21.64 36.86 -2.97
CA ARG A 221 21.44 38.11 -2.23
C ARG A 221 22.65 39.04 -2.34
N ALA A 222 23.87 38.49 -2.34
CA ALA A 222 25.10 39.26 -2.50
C ALA A 222 25.26 39.85 -3.91
N GLU A 223 24.82 39.13 -4.94
CA GLU A 223 24.82 39.60 -6.34
C GLU A 223 23.81 40.73 -6.57
N ARG A 224 22.61 40.63 -5.97
CA ARG A 224 21.57 41.69 -6.06
C ARG A 224 21.92 42.97 -5.31
N SER A 225 22.80 42.93 -4.32
CA SER A 225 23.28 44.12 -3.60
C SER A 225 24.48 44.80 -4.27
N ARG A 226 25.03 44.22 -5.35
CA ARG A 226 26.16 44.77 -6.13
C ARG A 226 25.75 45.35 -7.48
N ALA A 227 24.48 45.20 -7.87
CA ALA A 227 23.85 45.86 -9.02
C ALA A 227 23.06 47.09 -8.54
#